data_AF-A0A939XN77-F1
#
_entry.id   AF-A0A939XN77-F1
#
_cell.length_a   1.000
_cell.length_b   1.000
_cell.length_c   1.000
_cell.angle_alpha   90.00
_cell.angle_beta   90.00
_cell.angle_gamma   90.00
#
_symmetry.space_group_name_H-M   'P 1'
#
loop_
_entity.id
_entity.type
_entity.pdbx_description
1 polymer ?
#
loop_
_entity_poly.entity_id
_entity_poly.type
_entity_poly.pdbx_seq_one_letter_code
_entity_poly.pdbx_strand_id
1 'polypeptide(L)'
;LRLAVSYSNEFDFANAEKCLEKWDVTHGGKPMGSALWDGKILSSRGQYAAFLNKPEKALEFFDQALTCFEMLRGFDERAAQKQIEQTSVYAAIAAMDCENVSREELTRRMEAALGSSVLDAIFLFKGTEERFLQHLLVRYLVQRGTEEERRAYFSTYRTWLGSGMGKGHPWPIIQYLRAQLTDDKKLKHKLAESIGWAASRNSDTTVDFIMTTLLIASGALDPDSEDGHGMIRTLRKKLPLMRCACDLMEKASPGDASLVNEILTFNYR
;
A
#
# COMPACT_ATOMS: atom_id res chain seq x y z
N LEU A 1 -9.89 -4.68 -18.67
CA LEU A 1 -9.94 -4.22 -17.26
C LEU A 1 -10.49 -5.28 -16.30
N ARG A 2 -11.75 -5.73 -16.38
CA ARG A 2 -12.28 -6.73 -15.42
C ARG A 2 -11.43 -8.00 -15.29
N LEU A 3 -10.94 -8.54 -16.41
CA LEU A 3 -10.04 -9.71 -16.40
C LEU A 3 -8.69 -9.40 -15.72
N ALA A 4 -8.10 -8.23 -15.97
CA ALA A 4 -6.87 -7.80 -15.31
C ALA A 4 -7.07 -7.63 -13.79
N VAL A 5 -8.23 -7.11 -13.37
CA VAL A 5 -8.61 -7.01 -11.95
C VAL A 5 -8.75 -8.40 -11.32
N SER A 6 -9.32 -9.37 -12.03
CA SER A 6 -9.41 -10.75 -11.55
C SER A 6 -8.03 -11.33 -11.29
N TYR A 7 -7.10 -11.19 -12.24
CA TYR A 7 -5.71 -11.64 -12.06
C TYR A 7 -5.01 -10.92 -10.91
N SER A 8 -5.17 -9.61 -10.78
CA SER A 8 -4.53 -8.86 -9.67
C SER A 8 -5.07 -9.26 -8.29
N ASN A 9 -6.35 -9.63 -8.18
CA ASN A 9 -6.92 -10.14 -6.93
C ASN A 9 -6.34 -11.52 -6.53
N GLU A 10 -5.75 -12.24 -7.48
CA GLU A 10 -5.05 -13.51 -7.25
C GLU A 10 -3.53 -13.33 -7.17
N PHE A 11 -3.05 -12.07 -7.10
CA PHE A 11 -1.63 -11.70 -7.15
C PHE A 11 -0.91 -12.11 -8.44
N ASP A 12 -1.64 -12.37 -9.53
CA ASP A 12 -1.08 -12.65 -10.85
C ASP A 12 -0.88 -11.36 -11.67
N PHE A 13 0.02 -10.50 -11.19
CA PHE A 13 0.26 -9.20 -11.82
C PHE A 13 0.88 -9.31 -13.22
N ALA A 14 1.59 -10.40 -13.51
CA ALA A 14 2.16 -10.66 -14.83
C ALA A 14 1.06 -10.89 -15.87
N ASN A 15 0.07 -11.75 -15.60
CA ASN A 15 -1.05 -11.94 -16.52
C ASN A 15 -2.02 -10.74 -16.49
N ALA A 16 -2.13 -10.01 -15.38
CA ALA A 16 -2.85 -8.74 -15.34
C ALA A 16 -2.23 -7.69 -16.29
N GLU A 17 -0.89 -7.57 -16.33
CA GLU A 17 -0.16 -6.69 -17.26
C GLU A 17 -0.43 -7.08 -18.72
N LYS A 18 -0.34 -8.38 -19.05
CA LYS A 18 -0.62 -8.90 -20.41
C LYS A 18 -2.02 -8.53 -20.91
N CYS A 19 -3.02 -8.54 -20.02
CA CYS A 19 -4.38 -8.14 -20.39
C CYS A 19 -4.48 -6.68 -20.87
N LEU A 20 -3.51 -5.84 -20.50
CA LEU A 20 -3.48 -4.42 -20.84
C LEU A 20 -2.60 -4.10 -22.06
N GLU A 21 -1.76 -5.03 -22.54
CA GLU A 21 -0.82 -4.81 -23.66
C GLU A 21 -1.49 -4.35 -24.97
N LYS A 22 -2.72 -4.77 -25.22
CA LYS A 22 -3.48 -4.34 -26.41
C LYS A 22 -3.74 -2.82 -26.48
N TRP A 23 -3.58 -2.12 -25.35
CA TRP A 23 -3.68 -0.66 -25.26
C TRP A 23 -2.33 0.03 -25.14
N ASP A 24 -1.23 -0.72 -25.21
CA ASP A 24 0.12 -0.21 -25.12
C ASP A 24 0.74 -0.02 -26.50
N VAL A 25 0.99 1.25 -26.86
CA VAL A 25 1.65 1.61 -28.12
C VAL A 25 3.04 1.00 -28.26
N THR A 26 3.77 0.79 -27.17
CA THR A 26 5.13 0.21 -27.21
C THR A 26 5.12 -1.27 -27.57
N HIS A 27 3.98 -1.95 -27.38
CA HIS A 27 3.76 -3.35 -27.74
C HIS A 27 2.85 -3.48 -28.98
N GLY A 28 2.71 -2.42 -29.78
CA GLY A 28 1.89 -2.43 -31.00
C GLY A 28 0.38 -2.36 -30.76
N GLY A 29 -0.04 -2.13 -29.50
CA GLY A 29 -1.41 -1.82 -29.13
C GLY A 29 -1.82 -0.40 -29.52
N LYS A 30 -3.08 -0.05 -29.21
CA LYS A 30 -3.64 1.29 -29.50
C LYS A 30 -4.36 1.86 -28.28
N PRO A 31 -4.16 3.15 -27.94
CA PRO A 31 -4.92 3.79 -26.87
C PRO A 31 -6.42 3.70 -27.14
N MET A 32 -7.21 3.78 -26.07
CA MET A 32 -8.66 3.88 -26.17
C MET A 32 -9.11 5.20 -26.82
N GLY A 33 -8.24 6.23 -26.81
CA GLY A 33 -8.53 7.53 -27.40
C GLY A 33 -9.38 8.41 -26.48
N SER A 34 -9.32 8.16 -25.17
CA SER A 34 -10.03 8.92 -24.15
C SER A 34 -9.09 9.10 -22.97
N ALA A 35 -8.77 10.35 -22.65
CA ALA A 35 -7.87 10.69 -21.56
C ALA A 35 -8.24 9.99 -20.23
N LEU A 36 -9.52 9.80 -19.95
CA LEU A 36 -9.98 9.05 -18.77
C LEU A 36 -9.62 7.57 -18.82
N TRP A 37 -9.87 6.91 -19.95
CA TRP A 37 -9.61 5.47 -20.07
C TRP A 37 -8.13 5.16 -20.23
N ASP A 38 -7.42 5.97 -21.02
CA ASP A 38 -5.99 5.86 -21.21
C ASP A 38 -5.26 6.10 -19.88
N GLY A 39 -5.63 7.14 -19.13
CA GLY A 39 -5.11 7.39 -17.79
C GLY A 39 -5.39 6.24 -16.81
N LYS A 40 -6.58 5.65 -16.82
CA LYS A 40 -6.91 4.49 -15.96
C LYS A 40 -6.10 3.24 -16.30
N ILE A 41 -5.87 3.00 -17.59
CA ILE A 41 -5.03 1.88 -18.06
C ILE A 41 -3.60 2.11 -17.59
N LEU A 42 -3.04 3.30 -17.82
CA LEU A 42 -1.69 3.68 -17.37
C LEU A 42 -1.55 3.56 -15.85
N SER A 43 -2.49 4.09 -15.07
CA SER A 43 -2.50 3.97 -13.60
C SER A 43 -2.55 2.50 -13.13
N SER A 44 -3.32 1.64 -13.83
CA SER A 44 -3.35 0.20 -13.52
C SER A 44 -2.00 -0.47 -13.83
N ARG A 45 -1.38 -0.13 -14.96
CA ARG A 45 -0.06 -0.64 -15.34
C ARG A 45 1.03 -0.18 -14.38
N GLY A 46 0.96 1.05 -13.88
CA GLY A 46 1.83 1.57 -12.83
C GLY A 46 1.76 0.72 -11.57
N GLN A 47 0.55 0.41 -11.10
CA GLN A 47 0.37 -0.47 -9.95
C GLN A 47 0.96 -1.86 -10.19
N TYR A 48 0.68 -2.48 -11.35
CA TYR A 48 1.21 -3.81 -11.66
C TYR A 48 2.74 -3.83 -11.76
N ALA A 49 3.34 -2.81 -12.38
CA ALA A 49 4.80 -2.65 -12.42
C ALA A 49 5.38 -2.54 -11.01
N ALA A 50 4.74 -1.77 -10.12
CA ALA A 50 5.18 -1.63 -8.74
C ALA A 50 5.05 -2.94 -7.95
N PHE A 51 3.96 -3.68 -8.13
CA PHE A 51 3.78 -5.02 -7.55
C PHE A 51 4.81 -6.04 -8.07
N LEU A 52 5.28 -5.89 -9.31
CA LEU A 52 6.35 -6.67 -9.91
C LEU A 52 7.76 -6.15 -9.54
N ASN A 53 7.86 -5.29 -8.52
CA ASN A 53 9.11 -4.69 -8.03
C ASN A 53 9.88 -3.91 -9.11
N LYS A 54 9.16 -3.15 -9.95
CA LYS A 54 9.71 -2.25 -10.98
C LYS A 54 9.25 -0.81 -10.71
N PRO A 55 9.72 -0.18 -9.62
CA PRO A 55 9.18 1.09 -9.16
C PRO A 55 9.47 2.25 -10.13
N GLU A 56 10.59 2.23 -10.88
CA GLU A 56 10.90 3.25 -11.89
C GLU A 56 9.90 3.21 -13.04
N LYS A 57 9.63 2.00 -13.57
CA LYS A 57 8.62 1.78 -14.61
C LYS A 57 7.21 2.16 -14.10
N ALA A 58 6.94 1.91 -12.82
CA ALA A 58 5.68 2.32 -12.22
C ALA A 58 5.50 3.85 -12.24
N LEU A 59 6.53 4.59 -11.86
CA LEU A 59 6.53 6.06 -11.90
C LEU A 59 6.31 6.59 -13.31
N GLU A 60 6.98 6.03 -14.32
CA GLU A 60 6.75 6.42 -15.72
C GLU A 60 5.28 6.29 -16.13
N PHE A 61 4.62 5.18 -15.76
CA PHE A 61 3.20 4.99 -16.03
C PHE A 61 2.30 5.92 -15.22
N PHE A 62 2.62 6.18 -13.95
CA PHE A 62 1.84 7.10 -13.14
C PHE A 62 1.94 8.54 -13.65
N ASP A 63 3.12 8.99 -14.07
CA ASP A 63 3.31 10.33 -14.61
C ASP A 63 2.56 10.53 -15.94
N GLN A 64 2.56 9.50 -16.79
CA GLN A 64 1.72 9.50 -18.00
C GLN A 64 0.23 9.51 -17.65
N ALA A 65 -0.20 8.72 -16.65
CA ALA A 65 -1.60 8.68 -16.22
C ALA A 65 -2.07 10.04 -15.68
N LEU A 66 -1.26 10.69 -14.83
CA LEU A 66 -1.52 12.04 -14.30
C LEU A 66 -1.64 13.05 -15.44
N THR A 67 -0.76 12.98 -16.44
CA THR A 67 -0.84 13.81 -17.64
C THR A 67 -2.16 13.65 -18.39
N CYS A 68 -2.65 12.41 -18.54
CA CYS A 68 -3.98 12.16 -19.12
C CYS A 68 -5.10 12.76 -18.25
N PHE A 69 -5.06 12.58 -16.93
CA PHE A 69 -6.12 13.11 -16.06
C PHE A 69 -6.13 14.63 -15.98
N GLU A 70 -4.99 15.29 -16.08
CA GLU A 70 -4.91 16.75 -16.17
C GLU A 70 -5.62 17.29 -17.42
N MET A 71 -5.54 16.59 -18.56
CA MET A 71 -6.30 16.95 -19.77
C MET A 71 -7.82 16.90 -19.55
N LEU A 72 -8.31 16.13 -18.58
CA LEU A 72 -9.74 16.05 -18.26
C LEU A 72 -10.25 17.26 -17.49
N ARG A 73 -9.39 18.04 -16.81
CA ARG A 73 -9.86 19.15 -15.95
C ARG A 73 -10.73 20.15 -16.69
N GLY A 74 -10.42 20.41 -17.97
CA GLY A 74 -11.20 21.32 -18.82
C GLY A 74 -12.60 20.81 -19.20
N PHE A 75 -12.90 19.53 -18.93
CA PHE A 75 -14.15 18.88 -19.35
C PHE A 75 -14.95 18.30 -18.16
N ASP A 76 -14.27 17.67 -17.20
CA ASP A 76 -14.87 17.07 -16.00
C ASP A 76 -13.87 17.15 -14.84
N GLU A 77 -13.83 18.31 -14.17
CA GLU A 77 -12.93 18.61 -13.06
C GLU A 77 -13.07 17.61 -11.91
N ARG A 78 -14.29 17.18 -11.59
CA ARG A 78 -14.53 16.26 -10.48
C ARG A 78 -13.98 14.87 -10.77
N ALA A 79 -14.18 14.37 -11.99
CA ALA A 79 -13.60 13.09 -12.40
C ALA A 79 -12.07 13.17 -12.47
N ALA A 80 -11.53 14.26 -13.02
CA ALA A 80 -10.10 14.50 -13.08
C ALA A 80 -9.46 14.47 -11.69
N GLN A 81 -9.97 15.31 -10.77
CA GLN A 81 -9.46 15.45 -9.42
C GLN A 81 -9.44 14.11 -8.68
N LYS A 82 -10.53 13.33 -8.75
CA LYS A 82 -10.59 12.00 -8.14
C LYS A 82 -9.51 11.05 -8.66
N GLN A 83 -9.26 11.04 -9.98
CA GLN A 83 -8.24 10.16 -10.56
C GLN A 83 -6.82 10.62 -10.26
N ILE A 84 -6.60 11.93 -10.22
CA ILE A 84 -5.33 12.55 -9.85
C ILE A 84 -4.99 12.20 -8.40
N GLU A 85 -5.88 12.46 -7.45
CA GLU A 85 -5.67 12.15 -6.03
C GLU A 85 -5.29 10.68 -5.82
N GLN A 86 -6.07 9.76 -6.39
CA GLN A 86 -5.79 8.33 -6.26
C GLN A 86 -4.45 7.93 -6.89
N THR A 87 -4.13 8.48 -8.06
CA THR A 87 -2.89 8.13 -8.78
C THR A 87 -1.66 8.74 -8.11
N SER A 88 -1.77 9.97 -7.59
CA SER A 88 -0.71 10.63 -6.82
C SER A 88 -0.32 9.83 -5.58
N VAL A 89 -1.28 9.22 -4.87
CA VAL A 89 -0.98 8.33 -3.73
C VAL A 89 -0.13 7.14 -4.17
N TYR A 90 -0.50 6.44 -5.25
CA TYR A 90 0.28 5.31 -5.74
C TYR A 90 1.65 5.73 -6.28
N ALA A 91 1.74 6.88 -6.95
CA ALA A 91 2.99 7.44 -7.43
C ALA A 91 3.94 7.78 -6.28
N ALA A 92 3.43 8.36 -5.19
CA ALA A 92 4.21 8.65 -3.99
C ALA A 92 4.73 7.37 -3.33
N ILE A 93 3.91 6.30 -3.23
CA ILE A 93 4.36 5.00 -2.72
C ILE A 93 5.47 4.42 -3.60
N ALA A 94 5.32 4.43 -4.93
CA ALA A 94 6.35 3.93 -5.84
C ALA A 94 7.64 4.76 -5.74
N ALA A 95 7.54 6.07 -5.54
CA ALA A 95 8.69 6.95 -5.36
C ALA A 95 9.49 6.64 -4.09
N MET A 96 8.84 6.20 -3.00
CA MET A 96 9.56 5.74 -1.80
C MET A 96 10.40 4.50 -2.07
N ASP A 97 9.92 3.65 -2.98
CA ASP A 97 10.52 2.36 -3.33
C ASP A 97 11.65 2.49 -4.38
N CYS A 98 11.78 3.65 -5.04
CA CYS A 98 12.88 3.96 -5.95
C CYS A 98 14.10 4.51 -5.20
N GLU A 99 15.28 3.93 -5.40
CA GLU A 99 16.53 4.39 -4.79
C GLU A 99 17.06 5.70 -5.39
N ASN A 100 16.76 5.95 -6.67
CA ASN A 100 17.27 7.09 -7.43
C ASN A 100 16.39 8.36 -7.33
N VAL A 101 15.26 8.30 -6.63
CA VAL A 101 14.40 9.47 -6.42
C VAL A 101 15.03 10.39 -5.39
N SER A 102 15.27 11.65 -5.76
CA SER A 102 15.79 12.66 -4.84
C SER A 102 14.80 12.95 -3.72
N ARG A 103 15.30 13.45 -2.59
CA ARG A 103 14.44 13.85 -1.46
C ARG A 103 13.44 14.92 -1.88
N GLU A 104 13.88 15.90 -2.66
CA GLU A 104 13.05 17.01 -3.13
C GLU A 104 11.92 16.50 -4.02
N GLU A 105 12.22 15.54 -4.92
CA GLU A 105 11.20 14.91 -5.75
C GLU A 105 10.20 14.11 -4.92
N LEU A 106 10.68 13.33 -3.96
CA LEU A 106 9.81 12.58 -3.06
C LEU A 106 8.90 13.50 -2.25
N THR A 107 9.44 14.59 -1.69
CA THR A 107 8.66 15.59 -0.97
C THR A 107 7.58 16.18 -1.87
N ARG A 108 7.91 16.60 -3.11
CA ARG A 108 6.90 17.11 -4.05
C ARG A 108 5.77 16.12 -4.31
N ARG A 109 6.09 14.84 -4.52
CA ARG A 109 5.08 13.79 -4.74
C ARG A 109 4.23 13.54 -3.50
N MET A 110 4.84 13.56 -2.32
CA MET A 110 4.13 13.44 -1.05
C MET A 110 3.14 14.59 -0.85
N GLU A 111 3.59 15.82 -1.04
CA GLU A 111 2.73 17.01 -0.86
C GLU A 111 1.61 17.06 -1.90
N ALA A 112 1.89 16.66 -3.15
CA ALA A 112 0.86 16.53 -4.18
C ALA A 112 -0.21 15.48 -3.82
N ALA A 113 0.18 14.38 -3.18
CA ALA A 113 -0.74 13.33 -2.74
C ALA A 113 -1.51 13.68 -1.45
N LEU A 114 -0.86 14.39 -0.52
CA LEU A 114 -1.45 14.80 0.76
C LEU A 114 -2.31 16.07 0.64
N GLY A 115 -2.06 16.89 -0.37
CA GLY A 115 -2.70 18.20 -0.55
C GLY A 115 -2.17 19.28 0.40
N SER A 116 -1.07 19.01 1.11
CA SER A 116 -0.43 19.91 2.08
C SER A 116 1.03 19.50 2.31
N SER A 117 1.77 20.31 3.08
CA SER A 117 3.11 19.92 3.51
C SER A 117 3.05 18.65 4.38
N VAL A 118 4.14 17.87 4.39
CA VAL A 118 4.20 16.66 5.23
C VAL A 118 3.99 16.98 6.72
N LEU A 119 4.55 18.09 7.20
CA LEU A 119 4.38 18.52 8.59
C LEU A 119 2.94 18.93 8.89
N ASP A 120 2.27 19.64 7.98
CA ASP A 120 0.85 19.99 8.16
C ASP A 120 -0.03 18.74 8.14
N ALA A 121 0.24 17.81 7.22
CA ALA A 121 -0.48 16.55 7.09
C ALA A 121 -0.47 15.71 8.38
N ILE A 122 0.64 15.72 9.13
CA ILE A 122 0.74 15.05 10.44
C ILE A 122 -0.35 15.56 11.40
N PHE A 123 -0.58 16.86 11.46
CA PHE A 123 -1.56 17.45 12.36
C PHE A 123 -2.98 17.45 11.81
N LEU A 124 -3.13 17.50 10.48
CA LEU A 124 -4.42 17.41 9.78
C LEU A 124 -5.04 16.03 9.94
N PHE A 125 -4.26 14.98 9.72
CA PHE A 125 -4.80 13.62 9.68
C PHE A 125 -4.88 12.93 11.04
N LYS A 126 -4.45 13.56 12.13
CA LYS A 126 -4.45 12.95 13.47
C LYS A 126 -5.86 12.41 13.83
N GLY A 127 -6.00 11.09 13.87
CA GLY A 127 -7.26 10.44 14.22
C GLY A 127 -8.41 10.65 13.24
N THR A 128 -8.12 10.95 11.96
CA THR A 128 -9.12 11.06 10.89
C THR A 128 -9.46 9.69 10.28
N GLU A 129 -10.60 9.64 9.57
CA GLU A 129 -11.03 8.49 8.76
C GLU A 129 -10.30 8.38 7.40
N GLU A 130 -9.35 9.30 7.11
CA GLU A 130 -8.56 9.34 5.88
C GLU A 130 -7.46 8.27 5.88
N ARG A 131 -7.88 7.01 6.04
CA ARG A 131 -7.01 5.85 6.28
C ARG A 131 -5.97 5.64 5.18
N PHE A 132 -6.27 5.95 3.93
CA PHE A 132 -5.28 5.77 2.84
C PHE A 132 -4.20 6.85 2.85
N LEU A 133 -4.53 8.10 3.20
CA LEU A 133 -3.55 9.16 3.38
C LEU A 133 -2.73 8.95 4.67
N GLN A 134 -3.36 8.44 5.73
CA GLN A 134 -2.65 7.97 6.92
C GLN A 134 -1.65 6.87 6.58
N HIS A 135 -2.06 5.85 5.82
CA HIS A 135 -1.16 4.80 5.36
C HIS A 135 0.03 5.37 4.59
N LEU A 136 -0.22 6.26 3.61
CA LEU A 136 0.84 6.92 2.84
C LEU A 136 1.82 7.67 3.77
N LEU A 137 1.30 8.48 4.69
CA LEU A 137 2.10 9.28 5.60
C LEU A 137 2.96 8.42 6.53
N VAL A 138 2.38 7.41 7.19
CA VAL A 138 3.13 6.56 8.13
C VAL A 138 4.20 5.75 7.41
N ARG A 139 3.91 5.24 6.21
CA ARG A 139 4.90 4.54 5.40
C ARG A 139 6.09 5.45 5.06
N TYR A 140 5.80 6.67 4.60
CA TYR A 140 6.84 7.68 4.35
C TYR A 140 7.71 7.89 5.59
N LEU A 141 7.10 8.09 6.76
CA LEU A 141 7.82 8.33 8.00
C LEU A 141 8.73 7.17 8.41
N VAL A 142 8.32 5.92 8.16
CA VAL A 142 9.15 4.74 8.42
C VAL A 142 10.34 4.67 7.47
N GLN A 143 10.12 4.88 6.16
CA GLN A 143 11.14 4.60 5.14
C GLN A 143 12.05 5.78 4.80
N ARG A 144 11.50 6.99 4.74
CA ARG A 144 12.15 8.16 4.12
C ARG A 144 12.06 9.45 4.95
N GLY A 145 11.18 9.48 5.96
CA GLY A 145 10.97 10.64 6.81
C GLY A 145 12.22 11.08 7.57
N THR A 146 12.24 12.34 7.94
CA THR A 146 13.24 12.94 8.81
C THR A 146 12.96 12.62 10.27
N GLU A 147 13.97 12.79 11.13
CA GLU A 147 13.73 12.66 12.58
C GLU A 147 12.74 13.70 13.11
N GLU A 148 12.74 14.91 12.56
CA GLU A 148 11.81 15.96 12.94
C GLU A 148 10.36 15.55 12.63
N GLU A 149 10.10 15.09 11.41
CA GLU A 149 8.77 14.60 11.02
C GLU A 149 8.35 13.39 11.86
N ARG A 150 9.26 12.44 12.12
CA ARG A 150 8.98 11.29 13.00
C ARG A 150 8.63 11.73 14.42
N ARG A 151 9.36 12.69 15.00
CA ARG A 151 9.06 13.25 16.33
C ARG A 151 7.73 14.00 16.33
N ALA A 152 7.47 14.82 15.31
CA ALA A 152 6.22 15.56 15.16
C ALA A 152 5.03 14.59 15.08
N TYR A 153 5.14 13.54 14.26
CA TYR A 153 4.13 12.49 14.20
C TYR A 153 3.96 11.86 15.59
N PHE A 154 5.03 11.34 16.19
CA PHE A 154 4.98 10.68 17.49
C PHE A 154 4.38 11.54 18.61
N SER A 155 4.50 12.86 18.56
CA SER A 155 3.83 13.77 19.53
C SER A 155 2.29 13.59 19.55
N THR A 156 1.71 13.04 18.49
CA THR A 156 0.27 12.80 18.33
C THR A 156 -0.17 11.38 18.71
N TYR A 157 0.72 10.53 19.26
CA TYR A 157 0.44 9.10 19.47
C TYR A 157 -0.80 8.78 20.30
N ARG A 158 -1.15 9.64 21.26
CA ARG A 158 -2.35 9.47 22.09
C ARG A 158 -3.63 9.53 21.25
N THR A 159 -3.65 10.35 20.20
CA THR A 159 -4.77 10.43 19.26
C THR A 159 -4.87 9.15 18.42
N TRP A 160 -3.75 8.56 18.03
CA TRP A 160 -3.72 7.29 17.27
C TRP A 160 -4.35 6.14 18.04
N LEU A 161 -3.99 6.02 19.32
CA LEU A 161 -4.50 4.96 20.20
C LEU A 161 -5.97 5.16 20.60
N GLY A 162 -6.53 6.34 20.36
CA GLY A 162 -7.94 6.64 20.57
C GLY A 162 -8.74 6.39 19.30
N SER A 163 -8.89 7.44 18.47
CA SER A 163 -9.70 7.39 17.24
C SER A 163 -8.95 6.82 16.04
N GLY A 164 -7.62 6.71 16.10
CA GLY A 164 -6.81 6.18 15.01
C GLY A 164 -6.61 4.66 15.00
N MET A 165 -7.38 3.92 15.80
CA MET A 165 -7.54 2.46 15.70
C MET A 165 -8.86 2.19 15.00
N GLY A 166 -8.85 2.18 13.67
CA GLY A 166 -10.04 1.89 12.86
C GLY A 166 -10.10 0.44 12.37
N LYS A 167 -11.22 0.08 11.74
CA LYS A 167 -11.47 -1.27 11.20
C LYS A 167 -11.33 -1.33 9.68
N GLY A 168 -10.92 -2.50 9.19
CA GLY A 168 -10.75 -2.80 7.78
C GLY A 168 -9.43 -2.28 7.20
N HIS A 169 -9.10 -2.75 6.00
CA HIS A 169 -7.91 -2.32 5.26
C HIS A 169 -7.94 -0.80 4.99
N PRO A 170 -6.83 -0.05 5.17
CA PRO A 170 -5.46 -0.50 5.48
C PRO A 170 -5.04 -0.33 6.95
N TRP A 171 -5.98 -0.21 7.90
CA TRP A 171 -5.63 -0.01 9.32
C TRP A 171 -4.62 -0.99 9.91
N PRO A 172 -4.67 -2.29 9.61
CA PRO A 172 -3.66 -3.24 10.05
C PRO A 172 -2.23 -2.86 9.65
N ILE A 173 -2.04 -2.40 8.40
CA ILE A 173 -0.75 -1.93 7.89
C ILE A 173 -0.32 -0.67 8.65
N ILE A 174 -1.25 0.26 8.88
CA ILE A 174 -0.96 1.49 9.64
C ILE A 174 -0.48 1.16 11.05
N GLN A 175 -1.10 0.21 11.76
CA GLN A 175 -0.67 -0.14 13.11
C GLN A 175 0.68 -0.85 13.12
N TYR A 176 0.92 -1.73 12.15
CA TYR A 176 2.23 -2.35 11.96
C TYR A 176 3.32 -1.28 11.73
N LEU A 177 3.10 -0.35 10.81
CA LEU A 177 4.06 0.72 10.50
C LEU A 177 4.27 1.66 11.71
N ARG A 178 3.23 1.97 12.48
CA ARG A 178 3.38 2.74 13.73
C ARG A 178 4.24 2.02 14.76
N ALA A 179 4.17 0.69 14.81
CA ALA A 179 5.02 -0.08 15.71
C ALA A 179 6.51 0.00 15.31
N GLN A 180 6.80 0.25 14.03
CA GLN A 180 8.17 0.49 13.54
C GLN A 180 8.72 1.88 13.90
N LEU A 181 7.86 2.83 14.30
CA LEU A 181 8.27 4.21 14.65
C LEU A 181 8.65 4.39 16.12
N THR A 182 8.62 3.34 16.93
CA THR A 182 8.89 3.42 18.37
C THR A 182 9.77 2.25 18.81
N ASP A 183 10.47 2.40 19.94
CA ASP A 183 11.17 1.30 20.62
C ASP A 183 10.46 0.88 21.92
N ASP A 184 9.36 1.54 22.29
CA ASP A 184 8.59 1.20 23.48
C ASP A 184 7.88 -0.15 23.28
N LYS A 185 8.35 -1.18 24.00
CA LYS A 185 7.81 -2.54 23.96
C LYS A 185 6.32 -2.61 24.32
N LYS A 186 5.85 -1.81 25.27
CA LYS A 186 4.42 -1.80 25.67
C LYS A 186 3.57 -1.23 24.56
N LEU A 187 4.05 -0.16 23.91
CA LEU A 187 3.36 0.45 22.78
C LEU A 187 3.35 -0.48 21.57
N LYS A 188 4.47 -1.13 21.24
CA LYS A 188 4.55 -2.15 20.17
C LYS A 188 3.55 -3.27 20.39
N HIS A 189 3.49 -3.80 21.61
CA HIS A 189 2.54 -4.87 21.96
C HIS A 189 1.08 -4.42 21.74
N LYS A 190 0.72 -3.23 22.24
CA LYS A 190 -0.63 -2.68 22.05
C LYS A 190 -0.99 -2.47 20.58
N LEU A 191 -0.03 -2.02 19.76
CA LEU A 191 -0.23 -1.86 18.32
C LEU A 191 -0.39 -3.21 17.63
N ALA A 192 0.40 -4.22 18.01
CA ALA A 192 0.29 -5.58 17.49
C ALA A 192 -1.07 -6.21 17.81
N GLU A 193 -1.58 -6.06 19.03
CA GLU A 193 -2.94 -6.51 19.41
C GLU A 193 -4.03 -5.83 18.56
N SER A 194 -3.84 -4.55 18.23
CA SER A 194 -4.80 -3.79 17.45
C SER A 194 -4.89 -4.21 15.98
N ILE A 195 -3.85 -4.87 15.44
CA ILE A 195 -3.84 -5.43 14.07
C ILE A 195 -4.98 -6.46 13.95
N GLY A 196 -5.07 -7.40 14.89
CA GLY A 196 -6.12 -8.44 14.87
C GLY A 196 -7.53 -7.86 14.99
N TRP A 197 -7.71 -6.84 15.84
CA TRP A 197 -9.00 -6.15 15.95
C TRP A 197 -9.38 -5.40 14.67
N ALA A 198 -8.42 -4.72 14.03
CA ALA A 198 -8.64 -4.00 12.77
C ALA A 198 -9.03 -4.93 11.62
N ALA A 199 -8.64 -6.21 11.68
CA ALA A 199 -8.97 -7.24 10.69
C ALA A 199 -10.44 -7.68 10.73
N SER A 200 -11.13 -7.47 11.85
CA SER A 200 -12.47 -8.01 12.11
C SER A 200 -13.56 -7.36 11.22
N ARG A 201 -13.67 -7.80 9.95
CA ARG A 201 -14.91 -7.88 9.11
C ARG A 201 -14.75 -7.94 7.58
N ASN A 202 -13.55 -8.08 7.01
CA ASN A 202 -13.42 -8.10 5.54
C ASN A 202 -13.27 -9.52 4.98
N SER A 203 -14.24 -9.94 4.16
CA SER A 203 -14.32 -11.25 3.50
C SER A 203 -13.38 -11.42 2.29
N ASP A 204 -12.28 -10.67 2.22
CA ASP A 204 -11.36 -10.70 1.08
C ASP A 204 -10.09 -11.48 1.45
N THR A 205 -9.79 -12.50 0.66
CA THR A 205 -8.64 -13.39 0.87
C THR A 205 -7.31 -12.63 0.76
N THR A 206 -7.25 -11.58 -0.05
CA THR A 206 -6.08 -10.69 -0.15
C THR A 206 -5.83 -9.97 1.17
N VAL A 207 -6.90 -9.51 1.82
CA VAL A 207 -6.80 -8.86 3.13
C VAL A 207 -6.36 -9.89 4.18
N ASP A 208 -6.95 -11.09 4.20
CA ASP A 208 -6.53 -12.16 5.12
C ASP A 208 -5.04 -12.51 4.97
N PHE A 209 -4.52 -12.50 3.73
CA PHE A 209 -3.11 -12.75 3.45
C PHE A 209 -2.20 -11.67 4.03
N ILE A 210 -2.51 -10.40 3.75
CA ILE A 210 -1.78 -9.25 4.31
C ILE A 210 -1.83 -9.31 5.84
N MET A 211 -3.01 -9.55 6.39
CA MET A 211 -3.23 -9.63 7.83
C MET A 211 -2.37 -10.68 8.52
N THR A 212 -2.39 -11.90 7.99
CA THR A 212 -1.65 -13.02 8.56
C THR A 212 -0.16 -12.73 8.55
N THR A 213 0.34 -12.15 7.45
CA THR A 213 1.74 -11.70 7.36
C THR A 213 2.09 -10.71 8.46
N LEU A 214 1.27 -9.67 8.64
CA LEU A 214 1.52 -8.61 9.63
C LEU A 214 1.44 -9.13 11.07
N LEU A 215 0.51 -10.04 11.36
CA LEU A 215 0.38 -10.63 12.70
C LEU A 215 1.58 -11.50 13.07
N ILE A 216 2.10 -12.30 12.13
CA ILE A 216 3.32 -13.07 12.33
C ILE A 216 4.51 -12.12 12.51
N ALA A 217 4.66 -11.14 11.61
CA ALA A 217 5.76 -10.17 11.66
C ALA A 217 5.74 -9.28 12.92
N SER A 218 4.56 -9.03 13.51
CA SER A 218 4.45 -8.30 14.77
C SER A 218 4.60 -9.18 16.01
N GLY A 219 4.67 -10.51 15.84
CA GLY A 219 4.68 -11.49 16.94
C GLY A 219 3.34 -11.65 17.65
N ALA A 220 2.24 -11.19 17.02
CA ALA A 220 0.88 -11.36 17.54
C ALA A 220 0.28 -12.72 17.18
N LEU A 221 0.84 -13.39 16.18
CA LEU A 221 0.47 -14.75 15.77
C LEU A 221 1.73 -15.61 15.72
N ASP A 222 1.69 -16.74 16.42
CA ASP A 222 2.70 -17.78 16.31
C ASP A 222 2.33 -18.71 15.14
N PRO A 223 3.16 -18.83 14.09
CA PRO A 223 2.85 -19.69 12.94
C PRO A 223 2.79 -21.18 13.29
N ASP A 224 3.42 -21.61 14.38
CA ASP A 224 3.40 -23.01 14.88
C ASP A 224 2.18 -23.30 15.79
N SER A 225 1.42 -22.26 16.15
CA SER A 225 0.17 -22.44 16.89
C SER A 225 -0.93 -23.06 16.03
N GLU A 226 -1.94 -23.66 16.67
CA GLU A 226 -3.11 -24.21 15.97
C GLU A 226 -3.82 -23.15 15.11
N ASP A 227 -3.97 -21.93 15.65
CA ASP A 227 -4.55 -20.79 14.94
C ASP A 227 -3.68 -20.37 13.75
N GLY A 228 -2.36 -20.25 13.95
CA GLY A 228 -1.39 -19.89 12.91
C GLY A 228 -1.43 -20.87 11.73
N HIS A 229 -1.29 -22.17 12.02
CA HIS A 229 -1.40 -23.22 11.03
C HIS A 229 -2.77 -23.22 10.32
N GLY A 230 -3.87 -22.99 11.06
CA GLY A 230 -5.22 -22.90 10.51
C GLY A 230 -5.38 -21.77 9.49
N MET A 231 -4.89 -20.59 9.82
CA MET A 231 -4.91 -19.41 8.96
C MET A 231 -4.07 -19.63 7.70
N ILE A 232 -2.81 -20.05 7.85
CA ILE A 232 -1.89 -20.25 6.71
C ILE A 232 -2.41 -21.35 5.77
N ARG A 233 -2.93 -22.46 6.31
CA ARG A 233 -3.54 -23.52 5.50
C ARG A 233 -4.75 -23.03 4.70
N THR A 234 -5.56 -22.16 5.29
CA THR A 234 -6.72 -21.57 4.60
C THR A 234 -6.27 -20.66 3.46
N LEU A 235 -5.26 -19.80 3.69
CA LEU A 235 -4.66 -18.96 2.66
C LEU A 235 -4.09 -19.78 1.51
N ARG A 236 -3.32 -20.83 1.82
CA ARG A 236 -2.73 -21.73 0.81
C ARG A 236 -3.77 -22.36 -0.11
N LYS A 237 -4.95 -22.69 0.42
CA LYS A 237 -6.06 -23.23 -0.38
C LYS A 237 -6.71 -22.18 -1.27
N LYS A 238 -6.90 -20.96 -0.77
CA LYS A 238 -7.61 -19.89 -1.48
C LYS A 238 -6.71 -19.11 -2.45
N LEU A 239 -5.40 -19.04 -2.20
CA LEU A 239 -4.40 -18.34 -3.03
C LEU A 239 -3.31 -19.33 -3.49
N PRO A 240 -3.63 -20.22 -4.46
CA PRO A 240 -2.69 -21.25 -4.90
C PRO A 240 -1.40 -20.69 -5.52
N LEU A 241 -1.44 -19.47 -6.06
CA LEU A 241 -0.26 -18.77 -6.59
C LEU A 241 0.68 -18.27 -5.48
N MET A 242 0.17 -18.09 -4.26
CA MET A 242 0.93 -17.59 -3.10
C MET A 242 1.45 -18.72 -2.20
N ARG A 243 1.61 -19.95 -2.72
CA ARG A 243 2.13 -21.10 -1.95
C ARG A 243 3.51 -20.83 -1.35
N CYS A 244 4.44 -20.30 -2.15
CA CYS A 244 5.79 -19.99 -1.65
C CYS A 244 5.76 -18.99 -0.49
N ALA A 245 4.88 -17.98 -0.55
CA ALA A 245 4.70 -17.04 0.55
C ALA A 245 4.11 -17.71 1.80
N CYS A 246 3.14 -18.63 1.64
CA CYS A 246 2.63 -19.42 2.76
C CYS A 246 3.72 -20.30 3.39
N ASP A 247 4.62 -20.86 2.58
CA ASP A 247 5.74 -21.67 3.07
C ASP A 247 6.77 -20.82 3.82
N LEU A 248 6.94 -19.55 3.46
CA LEU A 248 7.74 -18.58 4.22
C LEU A 248 7.07 -18.25 5.56
N MET A 249 5.76 -18.02 5.57
CA MET A 249 5.00 -17.78 6.83
C MET A 249 5.14 -18.93 7.82
N GLU A 250 5.07 -20.18 7.37
CA GLU A 250 5.21 -21.36 8.24
C GLU A 250 6.62 -21.53 8.82
N LYS A 251 7.64 -20.98 8.17
CA LYS A 251 9.03 -21.07 8.62
C LYS A 251 9.48 -19.85 9.42
N ALA A 252 8.69 -18.78 9.39
CA ALA A 252 9.00 -17.53 10.09
C ALA A 252 8.94 -17.74 11.61
N SER A 253 9.75 -17.00 12.35
CA SER A 253 9.59 -16.91 13.80
C SER A 253 8.55 -15.83 14.15
N PRO A 254 7.83 -15.95 15.28
CA PRO A 254 6.99 -14.86 15.76
C PRO A 254 7.82 -13.57 15.94
N GLY A 255 7.39 -12.48 15.31
CA GLY A 255 8.09 -11.19 15.35
C GLY A 255 9.15 -11.01 14.25
N ASP A 256 9.21 -11.90 13.26
CA ASP A 256 10.11 -11.77 12.12
C ASP A 256 9.64 -10.64 11.17
N ALA A 257 10.21 -9.45 11.35
CA ALA A 257 9.89 -8.29 10.54
C ALA A 257 10.36 -8.39 9.07
N SER A 258 11.30 -9.29 8.76
CA SER A 258 11.79 -9.48 7.38
C SER A 258 10.70 -10.04 6.48
N LEU A 259 9.79 -10.83 7.05
CA LEU A 259 8.66 -11.47 6.37
C LEU A 259 7.81 -10.48 5.55
N VAL A 260 7.60 -9.26 6.05
CA VAL A 260 6.85 -8.23 5.34
C VAL A 260 7.53 -7.84 4.04
N ASN A 261 8.84 -7.69 4.02
CA ASN A 261 9.58 -7.30 2.82
C ASN A 261 9.73 -8.45 1.82
N GLU A 262 9.72 -9.69 2.30
CA GLU A 262 9.83 -10.89 1.45
C GLU A 262 8.49 -11.27 0.79
N ILE A 263 7.37 -11.02 1.50
CA ILE A 263 6.04 -11.47 1.07
C ILE A 263 5.20 -10.33 0.52
N LEU A 264 5.18 -9.18 1.19
CA LEU A 264 4.31 -8.07 0.85
C LEU A 264 5.01 -7.14 -0.14
N THR A 265 4.30 -6.80 -1.20
CA THR A 265 4.83 -6.00 -2.32
C THR A 265 4.15 -4.64 -2.40
N PHE A 266 4.86 -3.66 -2.96
CA PHE A 266 4.34 -2.32 -3.26
C PHE A 266 3.60 -1.69 -2.07
N ASN A 267 2.30 -1.43 -2.15
CA ASN A 267 1.52 -0.69 -1.15
C ASN A 267 1.22 -1.49 0.13
N TYR A 268 1.80 -2.67 0.30
CA TYR A 268 1.59 -3.52 1.48
C TYR A 268 2.79 -3.63 2.43
N ARG A 269 3.98 -3.14 2.02
CA ARG A 269 5.20 -3.10 2.85
C ARG A 269 5.36 -1.85 3.70
#